data_AF-A0A7L3JC26-F1
#
_entry.id   AF-A0A7L3JC26-F1
#
_cell.length_a   1.000
_cell.length_b   1.000
_cell.length_c   1.000
_cell.angle_alpha   90.00
_cell.angle_beta   90.00
_cell.angle_gamma   90.00
#
_symmetry.space_group_name_H-M   'P 1'
#
loop_
_entity.id
_entity.type
_entity.pdbx_description
1 polymer ?
#
loop_
_entity_poly.entity_id
_entity_poly.type
_entity_poly.pdbx_seq_one_letter_code
_entity_poly.pdbx_strand_id
1 'polypeptide(L)'
;LFAEAGVQTNGNKRNRVLKIGHGGTLDSAAAGVLVVGIGKGTKMLRTMLAGSKKYTAIGLLGRATDTLDATGKVTEEKPYDQITKGDLENVLQKFTGDIMQVPPLYSALKKDGERLSTLMKRGEAVEAKPARPVRVYSLSLQQFQPPLFTL
;
A
#
# COMPACT_ATOMS: atom_id res chain seq x y z
N LEU A 1 -4.98 29.68 7.40
CA LEU A 1 -5.19 28.30 7.91
C LEU A 1 -6.61 28.00 8.41
N PHE A 2 -7.07 28.46 9.58
CA PHE A 2 -8.42 28.09 10.09
C PHE A 2 -9.58 28.66 9.25
N ALA A 3 -9.47 29.92 8.81
CA ALA A 3 -10.46 30.53 7.92
C ALA A 3 -10.51 29.82 6.54
N GLU A 4 -9.34 29.48 5.99
CA GLU A 4 -9.19 28.71 4.73
C GLU A 4 -9.73 27.28 4.86
N ALA A 5 -9.62 26.66 6.04
CA ALA A 5 -10.24 25.37 6.36
C ALA A 5 -11.78 25.46 6.53
N GLY A 6 -12.36 26.66 6.40
CA GLY A 6 -13.80 26.91 6.48
C GLY A 6 -14.35 26.93 7.91
N VAL A 7 -13.51 27.25 8.90
CA VAL A 7 -13.89 27.32 10.32
C VAL A 7 -14.41 28.73 10.64
N GLN A 8 -15.73 28.92 10.78
CA GLN A 8 -16.36 30.21 11.14
C GLN A 8 -16.15 30.54 12.62
N THR A 9 -15.37 31.57 12.95
CA THR A 9 -15.06 31.97 14.33
C THR A 9 -16.20 32.79 14.95
N ASN A 10 -17.17 32.13 15.60
CA ASN A 10 -18.03 32.80 16.58
C ASN A 10 -17.50 32.50 17.98
N GLY A 11 -17.38 33.56 18.78
CA GLY A 11 -16.53 33.68 19.98
C GLY A 11 -16.94 32.86 21.19
N ASN A 12 -16.95 31.53 21.09
CA ASN A 12 -17.00 30.64 22.25
C ASN A 12 -15.87 29.59 22.17
N LYS A 13 -14.89 29.73 23.09
CA LYS A 13 -13.80 28.80 23.34
C LYS A 13 -14.37 27.47 23.86
N ARG A 14 -14.76 26.56 22.96
CA ARG A 14 -14.90 25.12 23.23
C ARG A 14 -14.09 24.39 22.16
N ASN A 15 -13.21 23.47 22.59
CA ASN A 15 -12.33 22.64 21.76
C ASN A 15 -12.98 22.26 20.42
N ARG A 16 -12.70 23.02 19.36
CA ARG A 16 -13.13 22.68 18.02
C ARG A 16 -12.17 21.64 17.49
N VAL A 17 -12.59 20.38 17.56
CA VAL A 17 -11.89 19.26 16.93
C VAL A 17 -11.82 19.56 15.44
N LEU A 18 -10.63 19.93 14.96
CA LEU A 18 -10.37 20.13 13.54
C LEU A 18 -10.47 18.77 12.86
N LYS A 19 -11.42 18.62 11.93
CA LYS A 19 -11.59 17.37 11.19
C LYS A 19 -10.38 17.15 10.28
N ILE A 20 -9.67 16.04 10.46
CA ILE A 20 -8.50 15.65 9.66
C ILE A 20 -8.71 14.23 9.15
N GLY A 21 -8.25 13.94 7.94
CA GLY A 21 -8.24 12.59 7.37
C GLY A 21 -7.21 12.47 6.25
N HIS A 22 -6.99 11.24 5.75
CA HIS A 22 -6.04 10.98 4.66
C HIS A 22 -6.70 10.28 3.45
N GLY A 23 -6.12 10.47 2.27
CA GLY A 23 -6.66 10.02 0.97
C GLY A 23 -6.10 8.68 0.48
N GLY A 24 -5.66 7.83 1.40
CA GLY A 24 -4.99 6.55 1.13
C GLY A 24 -3.98 6.21 2.23
N THR A 25 -3.83 4.94 2.58
CA THR A 25 -2.86 4.49 3.58
C THR A 25 -1.53 4.19 2.90
N LEU A 26 -0.41 4.56 3.53
CA LEU A 26 0.92 4.04 3.21
C LEU A 26 1.29 3.00 4.28
N ASP A 27 1.92 1.91 3.87
CA ASP A 27 2.45 0.93 4.81
C ASP A 27 3.55 1.56 5.67
N SER A 28 3.71 1.10 6.91
CA SER A 28 4.62 1.75 7.87
C SER A 28 6.09 1.78 7.42
N ALA A 29 6.51 0.81 6.62
CA ALA A 29 7.86 0.74 6.06
C ALA A 29 8.02 1.55 4.77
N ALA A 30 6.92 2.04 4.19
CA ALA A 30 6.94 2.82 2.97
C ALA A 30 7.11 4.31 3.28
N ALA A 31 7.81 5.01 2.38
CA ALA A 31 7.86 6.47 2.34
C ALA A 31 7.20 6.98 1.06
N GLY A 32 6.68 8.20 1.09
CA GLY A 32 6.13 8.82 -0.10
C GLY A 32 5.05 9.86 0.19
N VAL A 33 4.18 10.06 -0.80
CA VAL A 33 3.13 11.09 -0.75
C VAL A 33 1.92 10.58 0.01
N LEU A 34 1.56 11.27 1.09
CA LEU A 34 0.32 11.05 1.84
C LEU A 34 -0.58 12.28 1.70
N VAL A 35 -1.70 12.14 0.99
CA VAL A 35 -2.67 13.24 0.84
C VAL A 35 -3.45 13.40 2.14
N VAL A 36 -3.40 14.59 2.74
CA VAL A 36 -4.12 14.93 3.98
C VAL A 36 -5.17 15.99 3.69
N GLY A 37 -6.39 15.74 4.17
CA GLY A 37 -7.51 16.67 4.09
C GLY A 37 -7.78 17.28 5.45
N ILE A 38 -8.01 18.59 5.49
CA ILE A 38 -8.29 19.35 6.71
C ILE A 38 -9.63 20.08 6.55
N GLY A 39 -10.47 20.04 7.58
CA GLY A 39 -11.78 20.68 7.60
C GLY A 39 -12.64 20.24 6.41
N LYS A 40 -13.08 21.19 5.59
CA LYS A 40 -13.87 20.92 4.38
C LYS A 40 -13.09 20.13 3.32
N GLY A 41 -11.76 20.23 3.28
CA GLY A 41 -10.89 19.48 2.36
C GLY A 41 -11.00 17.96 2.52
N THR A 42 -11.42 17.48 3.69
CA THR A 42 -11.70 16.04 3.92
C THR A 42 -12.75 15.47 2.97
N LYS A 43 -13.63 16.30 2.41
CA LYS A 43 -14.65 15.87 1.45
C LYS A 43 -14.06 15.45 0.10
N MET A 44 -12.89 15.97 -0.27
CA MET A 44 -12.22 15.68 -1.55
C MET A 44 -11.39 14.40 -1.51
N LEU A 45 -11.12 13.85 -0.33
CA LEU A 45 -10.26 12.67 -0.15
C LEU A 45 -10.77 11.42 -0.89
N ARG A 46 -12.10 11.30 -1.09
CA ARG A 46 -12.69 10.20 -1.86
C ARG A 46 -12.22 10.17 -3.31
N THR A 47 -12.09 11.33 -3.94
CA THR A 47 -11.62 11.43 -5.34
C THR A 47 -10.15 11.05 -5.45
N MET A 48 -9.35 11.41 -4.44
CA MET A 48 -7.92 11.09 -4.40
C MET A 48 -7.64 9.58 -4.28
N LEU A 49 -8.55 8.84 -3.65
CA LEU A 49 -8.48 7.37 -3.56
C LEU A 49 -8.71 6.68 -4.92
N ALA A 50 -9.46 7.30 -5.83
CA ALA A 50 -9.78 6.72 -7.14
C ALA A 50 -8.69 6.93 -8.19
N GLY A 51 -7.78 7.90 -7.98
CA GLY A 51 -6.70 8.18 -8.92
C GLY A 51 -5.63 7.09 -8.95
N SER A 52 -4.93 6.96 -10.08
CA SER A 52 -3.75 6.09 -10.19
C SER A 52 -2.66 6.48 -9.20
N LYS A 53 -1.76 5.54 -8.93
CA LYS A 53 -0.62 5.70 -8.04
C LYS A 53 0.63 5.16 -8.75
N LYS A 54 1.76 5.79 -8.47
CA LYS A 54 3.08 5.38 -8.95
C LYS A 54 3.94 5.06 -7.74
N TYR A 55 4.67 3.96 -7.83
CA TYR A 55 5.55 3.49 -6.78
C TYR A 55 6.93 3.20 -7.36
N THR A 56 7.93 3.27 -6.50
CA THR A 56 9.23 2.63 -6.70
C THR A 56 9.35 1.58 -5.62
N ALA A 57 9.69 0.35 -6.00
CA ALA A 57 9.78 -0.76 -5.07
C ALA A 57 11.11 -1.48 -5.22
N ILE A 58 11.70 -1.88 -4.09
CA ILE A 58 12.90 -2.72 -4.06
C ILE A 58 12.47 -4.11 -3.64
N GLY A 59 12.68 -5.09 -4.51
CA GLY A 59 12.47 -6.50 -4.23
C GLY A 59 13.77 -7.19 -3.85
N LEU A 60 13.67 -8.23 -3.02
CA LEU A 60 14.75 -9.13 -2.65
C LEU A 60 14.44 -10.53 -3.19
N LEU A 61 15.26 -11.02 -4.12
CA LEU A 61 15.15 -12.37 -4.66
C LEU A 61 15.56 -13.42 -3.61
N GLY A 62 14.94 -14.59 -3.70
CA GLY A 62 15.29 -15.75 -2.88
C GLY A 62 14.74 -15.72 -1.45
N ARG A 63 13.89 -14.75 -1.08
CA ARG A 63 13.27 -14.67 0.25
C ARG A 63 11.80 -14.29 0.18
N ALA A 64 10.96 -15.02 0.90
CA ALA A 64 9.56 -14.68 1.13
C ALA A 64 9.30 -14.41 2.61
N THR A 65 8.36 -13.51 2.91
CA THR A 65 7.94 -13.17 4.27
C THR A 65 6.43 -13.27 4.43
N ASP A 66 5.97 -13.45 5.67
CA ASP A 66 4.54 -13.52 6.02
C ASP A 66 3.78 -12.20 5.77
N THR A 67 4.46 -11.06 5.84
CA THR A 67 3.92 -9.71 5.56
C THR A 67 4.06 -9.28 4.11
N LEU A 68 4.79 -10.05 3.28
CA LEU A 68 5.19 -9.67 1.91
C LEU A 68 6.05 -8.39 1.83
N ASP A 69 6.66 -7.99 2.93
CA ASP A 69 7.63 -6.89 2.99
C ASP A 69 8.83 -7.25 3.88
N ALA A 70 9.78 -6.32 4.00
CA ALA A 70 11.01 -6.51 4.76
C ALA A 70 10.82 -6.56 6.29
N THR A 71 9.61 -6.30 6.81
CA THR A 71 9.32 -6.26 8.25
C THR A 71 8.79 -7.59 8.80
N GLY A 72 8.39 -8.50 7.91
CA GLY A 72 7.84 -9.80 8.26
C GLY A 72 8.88 -10.83 8.68
N LYS A 73 8.39 -11.96 9.16
CA LYS A 73 9.20 -13.15 9.40
C LYS A 73 9.41 -13.89 8.09
N VAL A 74 10.62 -14.39 7.89
CA VAL A 74 10.95 -15.22 6.72
C VAL A 74 10.17 -16.52 6.79
N THR A 75 9.45 -16.82 5.70
CA THR A 75 8.65 -18.05 5.55
C THR A 75 9.30 -19.03 4.58
N GLU A 76 10.12 -18.53 3.66
CA GLU A 76 10.79 -19.34 2.65
C GLU A 76 12.09 -18.66 2.19
N GLU A 77 13.13 -19.47 1.97
CA GLU A 77 14.37 -19.05 1.32
C GLU A 77 14.74 -20.03 0.20
N LYS A 78 15.19 -19.50 -0.93
CA LYS A 78 15.59 -20.26 -2.13
C LYS A 78 16.81 -19.62 -2.80
N PRO A 79 17.67 -20.41 -3.46
CA PRO A 79 18.76 -19.88 -4.29
C PRO A 79 18.23 -18.98 -5.41
N TYR A 80 18.94 -17.88 -5.67
CA TYR A 80 18.60 -16.90 -6.70
C TYR A 80 19.69 -16.72 -7.76
N ASP A 81 20.85 -17.38 -7.61
CA ASP A 81 22.05 -17.18 -8.42
C ASP A 81 21.81 -17.45 -9.92
N GLN A 82 20.85 -18.30 -10.24
CA GLN A 82 20.46 -18.63 -11.60
C GLN A 82 19.54 -17.58 -12.27
N ILE A 83 19.01 -16.61 -11.53
CA ILE A 83 18.04 -15.65 -12.05
C ILE A 83 18.78 -14.55 -12.81
N THR A 84 18.46 -14.39 -14.10
CA THR A 84 19.02 -13.34 -14.93
C THR A 84 18.11 -12.11 -15.01
N LYS A 85 18.67 -10.99 -15.47
CA LYS A 85 17.89 -9.78 -15.77
C LYS A 85 16.77 -10.06 -16.77
N GLY A 86 17.07 -10.83 -17.82
CA GLY A 86 16.11 -11.19 -18.87
C GLY A 86 14.96 -12.04 -18.34
N ASP A 87 15.24 -12.97 -17.42
CA ASP A 87 14.18 -13.76 -16.76
C ASP A 87 13.20 -12.85 -16.02
N LEU A 88 13.73 -11.89 -15.24
CA LEU A 88 12.91 -10.96 -14.48
C LEU A 88 12.09 -10.06 -15.41
N GLU A 89 12.68 -9.48 -16.45
CA GLU A 89 11.97 -8.66 -17.44
C GLU A 89 10.84 -9.44 -18.13
N ASN A 90 11.08 -10.70 -18.52
CA ASN A 90 10.07 -11.56 -19.12
C ASN A 90 8.91 -11.87 -18.17
N VAL A 91 9.18 -12.07 -16.88
CA VAL A 91 8.13 -12.30 -15.87
C VAL A 91 7.31 -11.04 -15.64
N LEU A 92 7.94 -9.86 -15.57
CA LEU A 92 7.25 -8.57 -15.34
C LEU A 92 6.21 -8.25 -16.42
N GLN A 93 6.41 -8.70 -17.66
CA GLN A 93 5.43 -8.54 -18.74
C GLN A 93 4.06 -9.12 -18.39
N LYS A 94 4.02 -10.24 -17.64
CA LYS A 94 2.78 -10.91 -17.22
C LYS A 94 1.97 -10.10 -16.20
N PHE A 95 2.59 -9.11 -15.56
CA PHE A 95 1.97 -8.26 -14.56
C PHE A 95 1.52 -6.90 -15.10
N THR A 96 1.72 -6.62 -16.39
CA THR A 96 1.27 -5.37 -17.02
C THR A 96 -0.11 -5.55 -17.63
N GLY A 97 -1.01 -4.58 -17.45
CA GLY A 97 -2.39 -4.63 -17.93
C GLY A 97 -3.40 -5.00 -16.86
N ASP A 98 -4.50 -5.65 -17.26
CA ASP A 98 -5.57 -6.08 -16.35
C ASP A 98 -5.23 -7.44 -15.76
N ILE A 99 -5.13 -7.50 -14.43
CA ILE A 99 -4.78 -8.72 -13.69
C ILE A 99 -5.72 -8.91 -12.50
N MET A 100 -5.80 -10.15 -12.01
CA MET A 100 -6.49 -10.49 -10.78
C MET A 100 -5.47 -10.56 -9.63
N GLN A 101 -5.70 -9.79 -8.57
CA GLN A 101 -4.82 -9.75 -7.41
C GLN A 101 -5.56 -10.19 -6.15
N VAL A 102 -5.00 -11.17 -5.44
CA VAL A 102 -5.42 -11.53 -4.09
C VAL A 102 -4.77 -10.52 -3.12
N PRO A 103 -5.54 -9.76 -2.33
CA PRO A 103 -4.97 -8.84 -1.36
C PRO A 103 -4.21 -9.58 -0.25
N PRO A 104 -3.10 -9.01 0.27
CA PRO A 104 -2.38 -9.62 1.38
C PRO A 104 -3.23 -9.65 2.67
N LEU A 105 -2.97 -10.65 3.52
CA LEU A 105 -3.56 -10.75 4.85
C LEU A 105 -3.14 -9.58 5.74
N TYR A 106 -1.88 -9.16 5.65
CA TYR A 106 -1.38 -7.94 6.26
C TYR A 106 -1.81 -6.72 5.44
N SER A 107 -3.10 -6.37 5.48
CA SER A 107 -3.65 -5.20 4.79
C SER A 107 -4.60 -4.37 5.67
N ALA A 108 -4.90 -3.15 5.22
CA ALA A 108 -5.90 -2.28 5.84
C ALA A 108 -7.36 -2.68 5.51
N LEU A 109 -7.57 -3.77 4.76
CA LEU A 109 -8.89 -4.30 4.47
C LEU A 109 -9.56 -4.78 5.74
N LYS A 110 -10.88 -4.72 5.78
CA LYS A 110 -11.66 -5.08 6.97
C LYS A 110 -12.45 -6.39 6.80
N LYS A 111 -12.54 -7.17 7.87
CA LYS A 111 -13.49 -8.27 8.08
C LYS A 111 -14.26 -7.96 9.37
N ASP A 112 -15.59 -7.94 9.30
CA ASP A 112 -16.48 -7.65 10.43
C ASP A 112 -16.14 -6.35 11.20
N GLY A 113 -15.70 -5.31 10.47
CA GLY A 113 -15.38 -3.99 11.04
C GLY A 113 -13.93 -3.80 11.50
N GLU A 114 -13.18 -4.89 11.70
CA GLU A 114 -11.77 -4.90 12.12
C GLU A 114 -10.81 -5.09 10.94
N ARG A 115 -9.60 -4.53 11.02
CA ARG A 115 -8.59 -4.66 9.94
C ARG A 115 -7.95 -6.05 9.96
N LEU A 116 -7.71 -6.64 8.78
CA LEU A 116 -7.06 -7.95 8.67
C LEU A 116 -5.70 -7.98 9.36
N SER A 117 -4.90 -6.91 9.19
CA SER A 117 -3.60 -6.78 9.87
C SER A 117 -3.70 -6.71 11.40
N THR A 118 -4.82 -6.23 11.96
CA THR A 118 -5.06 -6.23 13.41
C THR A 118 -5.37 -7.64 13.90
N LEU A 119 -6.23 -8.37 13.19
CA LEU A 119 -6.59 -9.75 13.51
C LEU A 119 -5.37 -10.68 13.43
N MET A 120 -4.55 -10.56 12.38
CA MET A 120 -3.31 -11.32 12.23
C MET A 120 -2.32 -11.10 13.37
N LYS A 121 -2.19 -9.85 13.85
CA LYS A 121 -1.32 -9.54 15.01
C LYS A 121 -1.80 -10.16 16.32
N ARG A 122 -3.09 -10.51 16.43
CA ARG A 122 -3.66 -11.24 17.56
C ARG A 122 -3.56 -12.76 17.41
N GLY A 123 -3.03 -13.25 16.29
CA GLY A 123 -2.91 -14.68 16.00
C GLY A 123 -4.21 -15.33 15.56
N GLU A 124 -5.23 -14.55 15.18
CA GLU A 124 -6.50 -15.07 14.70
C GLU A 124 -6.36 -15.61 13.27
N ALA A 125 -7.03 -16.72 12.96
CA ALA A 125 -7.06 -17.27 11.61
C ALA A 125 -7.88 -16.34 10.70
N VAL A 126 -7.20 -15.71 9.74
CA VAL A 126 -7.82 -14.81 8.76
C VAL A 126 -7.70 -15.41 7.38
N GLU A 127 -8.83 -15.60 6.71
CA GLU A 127 -8.86 -16.02 5.32
C GLU A 127 -8.57 -14.85 4.38
N ALA A 128 -7.86 -15.15 3.28
CA ALA A 128 -7.60 -14.17 2.24
C ALA A 128 -8.91 -13.71 1.59
N LYS A 129 -8.99 -12.42 1.25
CA LYS A 129 -10.12 -11.94 0.45
C LYS A 129 -10.04 -12.50 -0.97
N PRO A 130 -11.18 -12.67 -1.66
CA PRO A 130 -11.19 -13.05 -3.07
C PRO A 130 -10.31 -12.13 -3.93
N ALA A 131 -9.78 -12.69 -5.01
CA ALA A 131 -9.04 -11.91 -5.98
C ALA A 131 -9.93 -10.78 -6.55
N ARG A 132 -9.33 -9.61 -6.77
CA ARG A 132 -10.00 -8.43 -7.34
C ARG A 132 -9.29 -7.95 -8.59
N PRO A 133 -10.01 -7.35 -9.56
CA PRO A 133 -9.37 -6.77 -10.73
C PRO A 133 -8.52 -5.56 -10.32
N VAL A 134 -7.31 -5.47 -10.88
CA VAL A 134 -6.43 -4.31 -10.82
C VAL A 134 -5.81 -4.06 -12.19
N ARG A 135 -5.54 -2.79 -12.49
CA ARG A 135 -4.86 -2.37 -13.72
C ARG A 135 -3.45 -1.89 -13.39
N VAL A 136 -2.44 -2.53 -13.96
CA VAL A 136 -1.05 -2.05 -13.96
C VAL A 136 -0.81 -1.30 -15.25
N TYR A 137 -0.70 0.02 -15.18
CA TYR A 137 -0.54 0.89 -16.35
C TYR A 137 0.84 0.76 -17.00
N SER A 138 1.88 0.64 -16.17
CA SER A 138 3.27 0.50 -16.60
C SER A 138 4.07 -0.20 -15.50
N LEU A 139 4.96 -1.10 -15.89
CA LEU A 139 5.88 -1.79 -14.99
C LEU A 139 7.22 -1.94 -15.72
N SER A 140 8.31 -1.54 -15.07
CA SER A 140 9.64 -1.53 -15.68
C SER A 140 10.71 -1.89 -14.66
N LEU A 141 11.70 -2.67 -15.07
CA LEU A 141 12.88 -2.93 -14.27
C LEU A 141 13.85 -1.74 -14.36
N GLN A 142 14.08 -1.05 -13.26
CA GLN A 142 14.99 0.10 -13.19
C GLN A 142 16.43 -0.31 -12.89
N GLN A 143 16.61 -1.25 -11.97
CA GLN A 143 17.93 -1.72 -11.52
C GLN A 143 17.88 -3.21 -11.21
N PHE A 144 18.95 -3.92 -11.57
CA PHE A 144 19.11 -5.35 -11.30
C PHE A 144 20.50 -5.60 -10.72
N GLN A 145 20.56 -5.81 -9.40
CA GLN A 145 21.77 -6.05 -8.62
C GLN A 145 21.48 -7.15 -7.59
N PRO A 146 21.37 -8.42 -8.04
CA PRO A 146 20.92 -9.52 -7.20
C PRO A 146 21.73 -9.61 -5.88
N PRO A 147 21.06 -9.88 -4.75
CA PRO A 147 19.67 -10.32 -4.68
C PRO A 147 18.63 -9.19 -4.83
N LEU A 148 19.05 -7.94 -4.96
CA LEU A 148 18.13 -6.80 -5.06
C LEU A 148 17.76 -6.45 -6.50
N PHE A 149 16.53 -5.98 -6.69
CA PHE A 149 16.09 -5.33 -7.93
C PHE A 149 15.15 -4.18 -7.61
N THR A 150 15.08 -3.19 -8.50
CA THR A 150 14.22 -2.02 -8.35
C THR A 150 13.25 -1.93 -9.52
N LEU A 151 11.97 -1.75 -9.21
CA LEU A 151 10.88 -1.50 -10.16
C LEU A 151 10.44 -0.03 -10.09
#